data_AF-A0A958H830-F1
#
_entry.id   AF-A0A958H830-F1
#
_cell.length_a   1.000
_cell.length_b   1.000
_cell.length_c   1.000
_cell.angle_alpha   90.00
_cell.angle_beta   90.00
_cell.angle_gamma   90.00
#
_symmetry.space_group_name_H-M   'P 1'
#
loop_
_entity.id
_entity.type
_entity.pdbx_description
1 polymer ?
#
loop_
_entity_poly.entity_id
_entity_poly.type
_entity_poly.pdbx_seq_one_letter_code
_entity_poly.pdbx_strand_id
1 'polypeptide(L)' 'PQAVVALKNPHARRLLQRDIDRLAQYFARYGVEKDTAALGNTLWQQFMDSEL' A
#
# COMPACT_ATOMS: atom_id res chain seq x y z
N PRO A 1 -10.75 1.61 -2.12
CA PRO A 1 -9.51 1.47 -2.91
C PRO A 1 -9.69 2.08 -4.30
N GLN A 2 -8.64 2.67 -4.87
CA GLN A 2 -8.64 3.16 -6.26
C GLN A 2 -7.71 2.30 -7.11
N ALA A 3 -8.20 1.71 -8.19
CA ALA A 3 -7.39 0.93 -9.12
C ALA A 3 -6.73 1.87 -10.15
N VAL A 4 -5.40 1.76 -10.29
CA VAL A 4 -4.61 2.50 -11.29
C VAL A 4 -3.58 1.57 -11.90
N VAL A 5 -3.15 1.83 -13.13
CA VAL A 5 -1.97 1.15 -13.70
C VAL A 5 -0.73 1.74 -13.03
N ALA A 6 -0.07 0.94 -12.17
CA ALA A 6 0.99 1.42 -11.30
C ALA A 6 2.17 2.05 -12.07
N LEU A 7 2.63 1.39 -13.14
CA LEU A 7 3.75 1.87 -13.97
C LEU A 7 3.43 3.12 -14.80
N LYS A 8 2.15 3.46 -14.98
CA LYS A 8 1.71 4.62 -15.77
C LYS A 8 1.25 5.79 -14.91
N ASN A 9 1.24 5.63 -13.59
CA ASN A 9 0.78 6.65 -12.66
C ASN A 9 1.90 7.01 -11.67
N PRO A 10 2.49 8.22 -11.75
CA PRO A 10 3.57 8.63 -10.85
C PRO A 10 3.14 8.74 -9.38
N HIS A 11 1.84 8.67 -9.09
CA HIS A 11 1.28 8.70 -7.75
C HIS A 11 0.88 7.32 -7.23
N ALA A 12 1.12 6.25 -7.97
CA ALA A 12 0.72 4.89 -7.60
C ALA A 12 1.21 4.49 -6.20
N ARG A 13 2.49 4.73 -5.88
CA ARG A 13 3.05 4.44 -4.54
C ARG A 13 2.33 5.20 -3.42
N ARG A 14 1.99 6.47 -3.64
CA ARG A 14 1.24 7.29 -2.68
C ARG A 14 -0.18 6.75 -2.48
N LEU A 15 -0.85 6.36 -3.55
CA LEU A 15 -2.20 5.80 -3.51
C LEU A 15 -2.22 4.45 -2.76
N LEU A 16 -1.21 3.60 -3.00
CA LEU A 16 -1.01 2.36 -2.25
C LEU A 16 -0.87 2.64 -0.75
N GLN A 17 0.03 3.55 -0.36
CA GLN A 17 0.24 3.88 1.06
C GLN A 17 -1.06 4.38 1.72
N ARG A 18 -1.76 5.31 1.06
CA ARG A 18 -3.04 5.84 1.53
C ARG A 18 -4.07 4.73 1.76
N ASP A 19 -4.15 3.77 0.84
CA ASP A 19 -5.13 2.68 0.93
C ASP A 19 -4.76 1.68 2.04
N ILE A 20 -3.46 1.40 2.25
CA ILE A 20 -2.96 0.61 3.39
C ILE A 20 -3.28 1.30 4.71
N ASP A 21 -3.01 2.61 4.83
CA ASP A 21 -3.27 3.36 6.07
C ASP A 21 -4.76 3.34 6.43
N ARG A 22 -5.64 3.46 5.44
CA ARG A 22 -7.11 3.39 5.65
C ARG A 22 -7.55 2.00 6.11
N LEU A 23 -6.99 0.94 5.53
CA LEU A 23 -7.29 -0.43 5.95
C LEU A 23 -6.80 -0.68 7.37
N ALA A 24 -5.58 -0.24 7.71
CA ALA A 24 -5.05 -0.36 9.05
C ALA A 24 -5.90 0.40 10.08
N GLN A 25 -6.35 1.62 9.77
CA GLN A 25 -7.27 2.38 10.63
C GLN A 25 -8.60 1.66 10.86
N TYR A 26 -9.13 1.00 9.82
CA TYR A 26 -10.34 0.18 9.95
C TYR A 26 -10.11 -1.03 10.85
N PHE A 27 -9.00 -1.76 10.64
CA PHE A 27 -8.67 -2.98 11.35
C PHE A 27 -8.17 -2.76 12.79
N ALA A 28 -7.63 -1.59 13.10
CA ALA A 28 -7.25 -1.21 14.46
C ALA A 28 -8.43 -1.27 15.45
N ARG A 29 -9.67 -1.03 14.97
CA ARG A 29 -10.90 -1.19 15.76
C ARG A 29 -11.15 -2.63 16.24
N TYR A 30 -10.52 -3.59 15.58
CA TYR A 30 -10.57 -5.02 15.90
C TYR A 30 -9.27 -5.52 16.54
N GLY A 31 -8.39 -4.62 17.00
CA GLY A 31 -7.14 -4.96 17.67
C GLY A 31 -6.03 -5.43 16.73
N VAL A 32 -6.18 -5.26 15.41
CA VAL A 32 -5.13 -5.60 14.44
C VAL A 32 -4.31 -4.36 14.14
N GLU A 33 -3.10 -4.33 14.70
CA GLU A 33 -2.12 -3.27 14.48
C GLU A 33 -1.00 -3.73 13.55
N LYS A 34 -0.54 -2.83 12.67
CA LYS A 34 0.55 -3.10 11.74
C LYS A 34 1.32 -1.82 11.45
N ASP A 35 2.64 -1.94 11.30
CA ASP A 35 3.46 -0.89 10.72
C ASP A 35 3.12 -0.74 9.23
N THR A 36 2.33 0.29 8.92
CA THR A 36 1.83 0.54 7.57
C THR A 36 2.90 1.04 6.62
N ALA A 37 3.94 1.71 7.12
CA ALA A 37 5.05 2.18 6.30
C ALA A 37 5.94 1.01 5.87
N ALA A 38 6.26 0.11 6.81
CA ALA A 38 7.00 -1.11 6.49
C ALA A 38 6.24 -2.02 5.52
N LEU A 39 4.93 -2.19 5.73
CA LEU A 39 4.07 -2.97 4.83
C LEU A 39 3.99 -2.34 3.44
N GLY A 40 3.76 -1.03 3.35
CA GLY A 40 3.70 -0.31 2.08
C GLY A 40 5.01 -0.39 1.29
N ASN A 41 6.15 -0.26 1.96
CA ASN A 41 7.46 -0.43 1.32
C ASN A 41 7.66 -1.87 0.83
N THR A 42 7.31 -2.88 1.62
CA THR A 42 7.46 -4.29 1.25
C THR A 42 6.64 -4.63 -0.01
N LEU A 43 5.35 -4.25 -0.01
CA LEU A 43 4.46 -4.51 -1.14
C LEU A 43 4.91 -3.77 -2.41
N TRP A 44 5.40 -2.54 -2.26
CA TRP A 44 5.91 -1.77 -3.38
C TRP A 44 7.17 -2.40 -3.99
N GLN A 45 8.11 -2.85 -3.16
CA GLN A 45 9.33 -3.52 -3.63
C GLN A 45 8.98 -4.83 -4.36
N GLN A 46 8.13 -5.67 -3.77
CA GLN A 46 7.68 -6.91 -4.41
C GLN A 46 7.06 -6.68 -5.79
N PHE A 47 6.25 -5.63 -5.93
CA PHE A 47 5.69 -5.25 -7.23
C PHE A 47 6.79 -4.84 -8.22
N MET A 48 7.69 -3.94 -7.83
CA MET A 48 8.77 -3.46 -8.71
C MET A 48 9.70 -4.59 -9.14
N ASP A 49 10.04 -5.51 -8.22
CA ASP A 49 10.89 -6.67 -8.49
C ASP A 49 10.21 -7.67 -9.46
N SER A 50 8.88 -7.74 -9.46
CA SER A 50 8.13 -8.63 -10.37
C SER A 50 7.94 -8.07 -11.79
N GLU A 51 8.14 -6.76 -11.97
CA GLU A 51 7.98 -6.07 -13.25
C GLU A 51 9.33 -5.79 -13.95
N LEU A 52 10.45 -6.08 -13.28
CA LEU A 52 11.83 -6.00 -13.81
C LEU A 52 12.30 -7.34 -14.37
#